data_AF-A0A4Y2AU72-F1
#
_entry.id   AF-A0A4Y2AU72-F1
#
_cell.length_a   1.000
_cell.length_b   1.000
_cell.length_c   1.000
_cell.angle_alpha   90.00
_cell.angle_beta   90.00
_cell.angle_gamma   90.00
#
_symmetry.space_group_name_H-M   'P 1'
#
loop_
_entity.id
_entity.type
_entity.pdbx_description
1 polymer ?
#
loop_
_entity_poly.entity_id
_entity_poly.type
_entity_poly.pdbx_seq_one_letter_code
_entity_poly.pdbx_strand_id
1 'polypeptide(L)'
;MCDGFPVVTYCNTLAKSLNEIKTFLNEKRIDHPELEEDKWLQKFNFMVDTTMKLNELNLKLQGKGNPAYALLEDSSLFRKKITSFVKDMESGKLLHFKNLKQYRDETNATIDTNYFSIALKNKGWIH
;
A
#
# COMPACT_ATOMS: atom_id res chain seq x y z
N MET A 1 -5.30 -24.28 -9.24
CA MET A 1 -5.33 -22.87 -9.65
C MET A 1 -5.29 -22.03 -8.41
N CYS A 2 -4.17 -21.36 -8.16
CA CYS A 2 -4.04 -20.35 -7.13
C CYS A 2 -4.37 -19.03 -7.82
N ASP A 3 -5.66 -18.73 -7.95
CA ASP A 3 -6.09 -17.49 -8.57
C ASP A 3 -5.75 -16.38 -7.57
N GLY A 4 -4.71 -15.61 -7.90
CA GLY A 4 -4.24 -14.50 -7.10
C GLY A 4 -5.42 -13.62 -6.71
N PHE A 5 -5.48 -13.26 -5.43
CA PHE A 5 -6.55 -12.48 -4.82
C PHE A 5 -7.00 -11.34 -5.78
N PRO A 6 -8.24 -11.39 -6.31
CA PRO A 6 -8.77 -10.36 -7.21
C PRO A 6 -8.65 -8.94 -6.62
N VAL A 7 -8.74 -8.85 -5.30
CA VAL A 7 -8.70 -7.62 -4.49
C VAL A 7 -7.47 -6.75 -4.77
N VAL A 8 -6.29 -7.34 -4.97
CA VAL A 8 -5.03 -6.56 -5.11
C VAL A 8 -4.95 -5.92 -6.50
N THR A 9 -5.41 -6.65 -7.52
CA THR A 9 -5.58 -6.13 -8.88
C THR A 9 -6.60 -4.98 -8.87
N TYR A 10 -7.70 -5.11 -8.13
CA TYR A 10 -8.69 -4.03 -8.02
C TYR A 10 -8.13 -2.76 -7.36
N CYS A 11 -7.41 -2.87 -6.23
CA CYS A 11 -6.87 -1.70 -5.54
C CYS A 11 -5.88 -0.90 -6.41
N ASN A 12 -5.01 -1.59 -7.16
CA ASN A 12 -4.04 -0.92 -8.03
C ASN A 12 -4.70 -0.31 -9.27
N THR A 13 -5.69 -0.99 -9.86
CA THR A 13 -6.47 -0.45 -10.99
C THR A 13 -7.30 0.76 -10.55
N LEU A 14 -7.88 0.71 -9.35
CA LEU A 14 -8.62 1.81 -8.75
C LEU A 14 -7.73 3.05 -8.57
N ALA A 15 -6.51 2.88 -8.06
CA ALA A 15 -5.57 3.99 -7.89
C ALA A 15 -5.19 4.66 -9.21
N LYS A 16 -4.97 3.88 -10.27
CA LYS A 16 -4.65 4.42 -11.60
C LYS A 16 -5.82 5.15 -12.26
N SER A 17 -7.04 4.73 -11.96
CA SER A 17 -8.26 5.26 -12.56
C SER A 17 -8.89 6.37 -11.70
N LEU A 18 -8.22 6.81 -10.63
CA LEU A 18 -8.81 7.70 -9.64
C LEU A 18 -9.23 9.05 -10.24
N ASN A 19 -8.42 9.59 -11.15
CA ASN A 19 -8.75 10.82 -11.88
C ASN A 19 -9.98 10.65 -12.77
N GLU A 20 -10.08 9.54 -13.50
CA GLU A 20 -11.24 9.24 -14.35
C GLU A 20 -12.51 9.06 -13.52
N ILE A 21 -12.41 8.38 -12.38
CA ILE A 21 -13.51 8.20 -11.42
C ILE A 21 -13.95 9.55 -10.87
N LYS A 22 -13.00 10.40 -10.48
CA LYS A 22 -13.30 11.75 -10.00
C LYS A 22 -14.03 12.58 -11.06
N THR A 23 -13.58 12.53 -12.31
CA THR A 23 -14.27 13.19 -13.44
C THR A 23 -15.70 12.65 -13.60
N PHE A 24 -15.86 11.33 -13.61
CA PHE A 24 -17.17 10.70 -13.76
C PHE A 24 -18.14 11.07 -12.62
N LEU A 25 -17.69 11.07 -11.37
CA LEU A 25 -18.53 11.43 -10.22
C LEU A 25 -18.97 12.89 -10.29
N ASN A 26 -18.09 13.79 -10.72
CA ASN A 26 -18.41 15.19 -10.97
C ASN A 26 -19.47 15.38 -12.06
N GLU A 27 -19.35 14.67 -13.19
CA GLU A 27 -20.37 14.68 -14.27
C GLU A 27 -21.73 14.19 -13.78
N LYS A 28 -21.75 13.18 -12.89
CA LYS A 28 -22.97 12.65 -12.28
C LYS A 28 -23.49 13.49 -11.12
N ARG A 29 -22.79 14.56 -10.73
CA ARG A 29 -23.11 15.39 -9.56
C ARG A 29 -23.25 14.55 -8.28
N ILE A 30 -22.43 13.51 -8.16
CA ILE A 30 -22.34 12.68 -6.96
C ILE A 30 -21.24 13.29 -6.10
N ASP A 31 -21.59 13.68 -4.88
CA ASP A 31 -20.61 14.23 -3.95
C ASP A 31 -19.60 13.15 -3.51
N HIS A 32 -18.34 13.56 -3.37
CA HIS A 32 -17.21 12.67 -3.07
C HIS A 32 -16.14 13.41 -2.25
N PRO A 33 -16.47 13.86 -1.03
CA PRO A 33 -15.57 14.67 -0.22
C PRO A 33 -14.23 13.97 0.05
N GLU A 34 -14.20 12.64 0.09
CA GLU A 34 -12.99 11.85 0.28
C GLU A 34 -11.96 12.01 -0.86
N LEU A 35 -12.41 12.18 -2.11
CA LEU A 35 -11.53 12.37 -3.27
C LEU A 35 -11.07 13.83 -3.43
N GLU A 36 -11.54 14.72 -2.55
CA GLU A 36 -11.06 16.10 -2.40
C GLU A 36 -10.13 16.26 -1.19
N GLU A 37 -10.17 15.33 -0.23
CA GLU A 37 -9.36 15.41 0.99
C GLU A 37 -7.95 14.81 0.80
N ASP A 38 -6.93 15.66 0.85
CA ASP A 38 -5.52 15.25 0.72
C ASP A 38 -5.14 14.13 1.70
N LYS A 39 -5.53 14.23 2.98
CA LYS A 39 -5.23 13.20 3.99
C LYS A 39 -5.85 11.85 3.64
N TRP A 40 -7.02 11.84 3.03
CA TRP A 40 -7.68 10.62 2.60
C TRP A 40 -6.93 10.00 1.40
N LEU A 41 -6.58 10.83 0.41
CA LEU A 41 -5.82 10.40 -0.77
C LEU A 41 -4.43 9.83 -0.40
N GLN A 42 -3.74 10.44 0.56
CA GLN A 42 -2.49 9.89 1.10
C GLN A 42 -2.70 8.50 1.71
N LYS A 43 -3.72 8.34 2.57
CA LYS A 43 -4.04 7.05 3.21
C LYS A 43 -4.43 5.98 2.19
N PHE A 44 -5.20 6.36 1.17
CA PHE A 44 -5.60 5.49 0.08
C PHE A 44 -4.39 4.96 -0.69
N ASN A 45 -3.49 5.85 -1.14
CA ASN A 45 -2.28 5.44 -1.85
C ASN A 45 -1.35 4.55 -0.99
N PHE A 46 -1.19 4.89 0.29
CA PHE A 46 -0.46 4.06 1.25
C PHE A 46 -1.09 2.66 1.42
N MET A 47 -2.42 2.57 1.49
CA MET A 47 -3.16 1.31 1.60
C MET A 47 -2.94 0.43 0.36
N VAL A 48 -2.98 1.01 -0.83
CA VAL A 48 -2.74 0.29 -2.10
C VAL A 48 -1.33 -0.29 -2.09
N ASP A 49 -0.32 0.52 -1.79
CA ASP A 49 1.08 0.08 -1.73
C ASP A 49 1.34 -1.00 -0.67
N THR A 50 0.65 -0.93 0.47
CA THR A 50 0.77 -1.90 1.57
C THR A 50 0.08 -3.22 1.21
N THR A 51 -1.12 -3.14 0.62
CA THR A 51 -1.88 -4.31 0.14
C THR A 51 -1.10 -5.09 -0.93
N MET A 52 -0.42 -4.39 -1.84
CA MET A 52 0.46 -5.03 -2.83
C MET A 52 1.59 -5.82 -2.18
N LYS A 53 2.26 -5.27 -1.15
CA LYS A 53 3.34 -5.98 -0.42
C LYS A 53 2.82 -7.19 0.34
N LEU A 54 1.64 -7.07 0.96
CA LEU A 54 1.00 -8.20 1.62
C LEU A 54 0.63 -9.29 0.63
N ASN A 55 0.22 -8.93 -0.59
CA ASN A 55 -0.04 -9.90 -1.64
C ASN A 55 1.22 -10.64 -2.10
N GLU A 56 2.34 -9.94 -2.26
CA GLU A 56 3.63 -10.58 -2.56
C GLU A 56 4.01 -11.63 -1.51
N LEU A 57 3.82 -11.31 -0.23
CA LEU A 57 4.01 -12.28 0.85
C LEU A 57 2.99 -13.42 0.75
N ASN A 58 1.70 -13.10 0.59
CA ASN A 58 0.63 -14.09 0.52
C ASN A 58 0.87 -15.11 -0.60
N LEU A 59 1.31 -14.68 -1.79
CA LEU A 59 1.64 -15.56 -2.90
C LEU A 59 2.77 -16.54 -2.57
N LYS A 60 3.79 -16.08 -1.83
CA LYS A 60 4.88 -16.93 -1.34
C LYS A 60 4.38 -17.96 -0.32
N LEU A 61 3.48 -17.56 0.56
CA LEU A 61 2.94 -18.43 1.61
C LEU A 61 1.95 -19.48 1.08
N GLN A 62 1.23 -19.18 -0.01
CA GLN A 62 0.22 -20.08 -0.59
C GLN A 62 0.81 -21.20 -1.48
N GLY A 63 2.13 -21.23 -1.71
CA GLY A 63 2.79 -22.27 -2.50
C GLY A 63 2.57 -23.67 -1.91
N LYS A 64 1.85 -24.54 -2.64
CA LYS A 64 1.67 -25.94 -2.23
C LYS A 64 3.02 -26.66 -2.18
N GLY A 65 3.28 -27.41 -1.11
CA GLY A 65 4.52 -28.16 -0.93
C GLY A 65 5.66 -27.39 -0.27
N ASN A 66 5.45 -26.13 0.14
CA ASN A 66 6.45 -25.39 0.89
C ASN A 66 6.61 -25.98 2.30
N PRO A 67 7.83 -26.37 2.70
CA PRO A 67 8.08 -26.83 4.06
C PRO A 67 7.91 -25.66 5.04
N ALA A 68 7.51 -25.97 6.28
CA ALA A 68 7.21 -24.95 7.30
C ALA A 68 8.38 -23.97 7.53
N TYR A 69 9.63 -24.43 7.43
CA TYR A 69 10.81 -23.56 7.60
C TYR A 69 10.91 -22.48 6.52
N ALA A 70 10.51 -22.78 5.28
CA ALA A 70 10.54 -21.80 4.18
C ALA A 70 9.48 -20.71 4.40
N LEU A 71 8.29 -21.09 4.90
CA LEU A 71 7.23 -20.14 5.26
C LEU A 71 7.67 -19.22 6.41
N LEU A 72 8.36 -19.78 7.42
CA LEU A 72 8.94 -19.02 8.53
C LEU A 72 10.03 -18.05 8.05
N GLU A 73 10.87 -18.47 7.11
CA GLU A 73 11.90 -17.65 6.49
C GLU A 73 11.30 -16.47 5.71
N ASP A 74 10.31 -16.71 4.85
CA ASP A 74 9.63 -15.66 4.10
C ASP A 74 8.92 -14.65 5.03
N SER A 75 8.27 -15.13 6.09
CA SER A 75 7.67 -14.29 7.13
C SER A 75 8.72 -13.43 7.85
N SER A 76 9.85 -14.04 8.23
CA SER A 76 10.98 -13.35 8.88
C SER A 76 11.61 -12.29 7.97
N LEU A 77 11.80 -12.61 6.69
CA LEU A 77 12.31 -11.68 5.69
C LEU A 77 11.34 -10.52 5.49
N PHE A 78 10.03 -10.77 5.48
CA PHE A 78 9.03 -9.72 5.38
C PHE A 78 9.08 -8.77 6.59
N ARG A 79 9.22 -9.28 7.81
CA ARG A 79 9.43 -8.43 9.00
C ARG A 79 10.64 -7.51 8.85
N LYS A 80 11.78 -8.04 8.38
CA LYS A 80 12.99 -7.23 8.10
C LYS A 80 12.73 -6.17 7.03
N LYS A 81 11.97 -6.48 5.98
CA LYS A 81 11.54 -5.49 4.97
C LYS A 81 10.69 -4.39 5.57
N ILE A 82 9.71 -4.70 6.44
CA ILE A 82 8.92 -3.68 7.15
C ILE A 82 9.82 -2.73 7.94
N THR A 83 10.83 -3.25 8.65
CA THR A 83 11.81 -2.40 9.36
C THR A 83 12.58 -1.48 8.39
N SER A 84 12.96 -1.96 7.21
CA SER A 84 13.58 -1.11 6.17
C SER A 84 12.62 -0.03 5.68
N PHE A 85 11.37 -0.39 5.43
CA PHE A 85 10.35 0.54 4.94
C PHE A 85 10.08 1.67 5.94
N VAL A 86 10.04 1.34 7.23
CA VAL A 86 9.93 2.31 8.32
C VAL A 86 11.10 3.29 8.30
N LYS A 87 12.34 2.79 8.23
CA LYS A 87 13.54 3.66 8.20
C LYS A 87 13.57 4.59 7.00
N ASP A 88 13.23 4.09 5.82
CA ASP A 88 13.15 4.91 4.62
C ASP A 88 12.08 6.00 4.77
N MET A 89 10.90 5.64 5.27
CA MET A 89 9.80 6.56 5.50
C MET A 89 10.13 7.64 6.54
N GLU A 90 10.77 7.27 7.65
CA GLU A 90 11.27 8.22 8.66
C GLU A 90 12.33 9.17 8.10
N SER A 91 13.11 8.73 7.11
CA SER A 91 14.05 9.59 6.37
C SER A 91 13.40 10.46 5.28
N GLY A 92 12.06 10.45 5.17
CA GLY A 92 11.29 11.17 4.15
C GLY A 92 11.31 10.50 2.76
N LYS A 93 11.85 9.29 2.66
CA LYS A 93 11.97 8.56 1.40
C LYS A 93 10.80 7.59 1.22
N LEU A 94 10.19 7.63 0.04
CA LEU A 94 9.06 6.77 -0.34
C LEU A 94 9.49 5.69 -1.36
N LEU A 95 10.72 5.17 -1.24
CA LEU A 95 11.32 4.25 -2.23
C LEU A 95 10.47 2.99 -2.49
N HIS A 96 9.77 2.53 -1.46
CA HIS A 96 8.96 1.32 -1.51
C HIS A 96 7.48 1.58 -1.74
N PHE A 97 7.02 2.83 -1.74
CA PHE A 97 5.60 3.20 -1.82
C PHE A 97 5.35 3.96 -3.11
N LYS A 98 5.21 3.24 -4.23
CA LYS A 98 5.16 3.82 -5.58
C LYS A 98 3.94 4.72 -5.77
N ASN A 99 2.77 4.28 -5.33
CA ASN A 99 1.53 5.05 -5.49
C ASN A 99 1.58 6.31 -4.63
N LEU A 100 2.02 6.19 -3.37
CA LEU A 100 2.16 7.36 -2.48
C LEU A 100 3.23 8.34 -2.96
N LYS A 101 4.34 7.83 -3.50
CA LYS A 101 5.39 8.64 -4.11
C LYS A 101 4.87 9.38 -5.34
N GLN A 102 4.17 8.68 -6.24
CA GLN A 102 3.59 9.28 -7.43
C GLN A 102 2.59 10.39 -7.05
N TYR A 103 1.70 10.12 -6.08
CA TYR A 103 0.78 11.12 -5.55
C TYR A 103 1.50 12.38 -5.05
N ARG A 104 2.56 12.21 -4.24
CA ARG A 104 3.41 13.32 -3.78
C ARG A 104 4.01 14.09 -4.94
N ASP A 105 4.57 13.39 -5.92
CA ASP A 105 5.29 14.00 -7.04
C ASP A 105 4.33 14.75 -7.99
N GLU A 106 3.08 14.29 -8.15
CA GLU A 106 2.05 14.93 -8.99
C GLU A 106 1.36 16.12 -8.30
N THR A 107 1.15 16.06 -6.99
CA THR A 107 0.38 17.06 -6.24
C THR A 107 1.26 18.02 -5.43
N ASN A 108 2.56 17.73 -5.29
CA ASN A 108 3.46 18.38 -4.35
C ASN A 108 2.97 18.34 -2.88
N ALA A 109 2.10 17.40 -2.53
CA ALA A 109 1.57 17.26 -1.18
C ALA A 109 2.67 16.90 -0.16
N THR A 110 2.59 17.49 1.03
CA THR A 110 3.44 17.09 2.16
C THR A 110 2.90 15.78 2.75
N ILE A 111 3.67 14.71 2.62
CA ILE A 111 3.29 13.38 3.13
C ILE A 111 3.52 13.29 4.63
N ASP A 112 2.51 12.83 5.38
CA ASP A 112 2.62 12.53 6.81
C ASP A 112 3.38 11.20 7.05
N THR A 113 4.70 11.25 6.82
CA THR A 113 5.56 10.07 6.96
C THR A 113 5.63 9.55 8.39
N ASN A 114 5.42 10.41 9.39
CA ASN A 114 5.39 10.01 10.79
C ASN A 114 4.15 9.15 11.10
N TYR A 115 2.97 9.56 10.63
CA TYR A 115 1.76 8.75 10.74
C TYR A 115 1.94 7.36 10.10
N PHE A 116 2.48 7.31 8.88
CA PHE A 116 2.64 6.06 8.16
C PHE A 116 3.74 5.16 8.74
N SER A 117 4.84 5.73 9.27
CA SER A 117 5.89 4.94 9.94
C SER A 117 5.35 4.31 11.23
N ILE A 118 4.54 5.04 12.01
CA ILE A 118 3.84 4.51 13.18
C ILE A 118 2.83 3.43 12.77
N ALA A 119 2.08 3.64 11.68
CA ALA A 119 1.12 2.66 11.19
C ALA A 119 1.79 1.33 10.79
N LEU A 120 2.99 1.39 10.19
CA LEU A 120 3.80 0.21 9.88
C LEU A 120 4.30 -0.50 11.16
N LYS A 121 4.66 0.27 12.20
CA LYS A 121 5.11 -0.28 13.50
C LYS A 121 4.00 -0.94 14.31
N ASN A 122 2.82 -0.30 14.39
CA ASN A 122 1.73 -0.70 15.27
C ASN A 122 0.98 -1.96 14.81
N LYS A 123 1.21 -2.44 13.59
CA LYS A 123 0.49 -3.59 13.03
C LYS A 123 0.98 -4.96 13.53
N GLY A 124 1.67 -5.03 14.68
CA GLY A 124 2.03 -6.30 15.34
C GLY A 124 3.02 -7.18 14.58
N TRP A 125 3.61 -6.68 13.49
CA TRP A 125 4.58 -7.44 12.70
C TRP A 125 5.94 -7.58 13.39
N ILE A 126 6.22 -6.81 14.44
CA ILE A 126 7.58 -6.58 14.98
C ILE A 126 7.77 -7.11 16.41
N HIS A 127 6.84 -7.93 16.91
CA HIS A 127 6.94 -8.58 18.22
C HIS A 127 6.97 -10.10 18.06
#